data_AF-A0A1Z5LGC0-F1
#
_entry.id   AF-A0A1Z5LGC0-F1
#
_cell.length_a   1.000
_cell.length_b   1.000
_cell.length_c   1.000
_cell.angle_alpha   90.00
_cell.angle_beta   90.00
_cell.angle_gamma   90.00
#
_symmetry.space_group_name_H-M   'P 1'
#
loop_
_entity.id
_entity.type
_entity.pdbx_description
1 polymer ?
#
loop_
_entity_poly.entity_id
_entity_poly.type
_entity_poly.pdbx_seq_one_letter_code
_entity_poly.pdbx_strand_id
1 'polypeptide(L)'
;MWQVAKRGDVIRVKILGIMALVDEGETDWKLLAIDVNDPLAKDLNDVQDIEKHMPGMIEATFEWFRIYKIPDGKPGNRFAFNGEAKNREFAERIIAETHNHWKALMQRTDTSPINSSTTTLEGNPHLMSQQEAESVVTSAPVPGPGAGQDAAIDKWYYVTVK
;
A
#
# COMPACT_ATOMS: atom_id res chain seq x y z
N MET A 1 -21.76 -1.01 -8.36
CA MET A 1 -21.41 0.40 -8.13
C MET A 1 -19.99 0.40 -7.60
N TRP A 2 -19.08 1.19 -8.16
CA TRP A 2 -17.72 1.32 -7.64
C TRP A 2 -17.77 1.94 -6.24
N GLN A 3 -16.83 1.57 -5.37
CA GLN A 3 -16.81 1.98 -3.97
C GLN A 3 -15.51 2.71 -3.64
N VAL A 4 -15.62 3.76 -2.85
CA VAL A 4 -14.48 4.43 -2.21
C VAL A 4 -14.42 3.92 -0.78
N ALA A 5 -13.39 3.13 -0.46
CA ALA A 5 -13.18 2.59 0.88
C ALA A 5 -12.90 3.72 1.88
N LYS A 6 -13.35 3.55 3.13
CA LYS A 6 -13.05 4.48 4.23
C LYS A 6 -11.72 4.12 4.86
N ARG A 7 -11.06 5.13 5.44
CA ARG A 7 -9.83 4.92 6.23
C ARG A 7 -10.11 3.94 7.37
N GLY A 8 -9.39 2.83 7.39
CA GLY A 8 -9.51 1.77 8.40
C GLY A 8 -10.38 0.58 7.99
N ASP A 9 -11.05 0.62 6.83
CA ASP A 9 -11.79 -0.53 6.32
C ASP A 9 -10.83 -1.71 6.01
N VAL A 10 -11.28 -2.92 6.34
CA VAL A 10 -10.59 -4.17 5.99
C VAL A 10 -11.35 -4.84 4.85
N ILE A 11 -10.80 -4.77 3.64
CA ILE A 11 -11.44 -5.29 2.43
C ILE A 11 -10.69 -6.51 1.89
N ARG A 12 -11.44 -7.43 1.28
CA ARG A 12 -10.86 -8.56 0.56
C ARG A 12 -10.59 -8.13 -0.87
N VAL A 13 -9.35 -8.32 -1.33
CA VAL A 13 -8.94 -7.94 -2.68
C VAL A 13 -8.43 -9.13 -3.47
N LYS A 14 -8.57 -9.05 -4.79
CA LYS A 14 -7.92 -9.94 -5.75
C LYS A 14 -6.71 -9.23 -6.35
N ILE A 15 -5.56 -9.90 -6.31
CA ILE A 15 -4.30 -9.39 -6.88
C ILE A 15 -4.34 -9.54 -8.41
N LEU A 16 -3.94 -8.48 -9.12
CA LEU A 16 -3.89 -8.41 -10.57
C LEU A 16 -2.45 -8.25 -11.08
N GLY A 17 -1.59 -7.59 -10.31
CA GLY A 17 -0.21 -7.34 -10.71
C GLY A 17 0.55 -6.52 -9.68
N ILE A 18 1.73 -6.04 -10.06
CA ILE A 18 2.62 -5.26 -9.18
C ILE A 18 3.56 -4.37 -9.98
N MET A 19 3.88 -3.18 -9.45
CA MET A 19 4.91 -2.29 -9.99
C MET A 19 6.06 -2.14 -9.00
N ALA A 20 7.28 -1.98 -9.52
CA ALA A 20 8.51 -1.88 -8.75
C ALA A 20 9.03 -0.44 -8.72
N LEU A 21 8.53 0.38 -7.80
CA LEU A 21 9.07 1.73 -7.60
C LEU A 21 10.44 1.61 -6.91
N VAL A 22 11.40 2.42 -7.35
CA VAL A 22 12.68 2.62 -6.66
C VAL A 22 12.61 3.96 -5.99
N ASP A 23 12.38 3.95 -4.69
CA ASP A 23 12.24 5.16 -3.89
C ASP A 23 13.51 5.40 -3.07
N GLU A 24 14.22 6.48 -3.38
CA GLU A 24 15.45 6.89 -2.66
C GLU A 24 16.51 5.76 -2.51
N GLY A 25 16.54 4.80 -3.45
CA GLY A 25 17.48 3.67 -3.47
C GLY A 25 16.91 2.37 -2.88
N GLU A 26 15.70 2.40 -2.36
CA GLU A 26 15.00 1.26 -1.78
C GLU A 26 13.90 0.73 -2.71
N THR A 27 13.56 -0.55 -2.55
CA THR A 27 12.47 -1.18 -3.30
C THR A 27 11.13 -0.88 -2.64
N ASP A 28 10.23 -0.24 -3.39
CA ASP A 28 8.88 0.09 -2.95
C ASP A 28 7.85 -0.55 -3.89
N TRP A 29 7.33 -1.71 -3.48
CA TRP A 29 6.39 -2.49 -4.27
C TRP A 29 4.98 -1.90 -4.22
N LYS A 30 4.38 -1.66 -5.40
CA LYS A 30 2.99 -1.19 -5.54
C LYS A 30 2.12 -2.31 -6.09
N LEU A 31 1.35 -2.97 -5.22
CA LEU A 31 0.38 -3.99 -5.64
C LEU A 31 -0.78 -3.36 -6.40
N LEU A 32 -1.19 -4.00 -7.49
CA LEU A 32 -2.40 -3.69 -8.24
C LEU A 32 -3.46 -4.73 -7.88
N ALA A 33 -4.57 -4.27 -7.32
CA ALA A 33 -5.62 -5.16 -6.80
C ALA A 33 -7.01 -4.53 -6.94
N ILE A 34 -8.03 -5.37 -6.91
CA ILE A 34 -9.45 -4.96 -6.95
C ILE A 34 -10.23 -5.61 -5.82
N ASP A 35 -11.21 -4.91 -5.25
CA ASP A 35 -12.15 -5.50 -4.29
C ASP A 35 -12.86 -6.70 -4.94
N VAL A 36 -12.92 -7.83 -4.25
CA VAL A 36 -13.58 -9.05 -4.74
C VAL A 36 -15.09 -8.86 -5.00
N ASN A 37 -15.71 -7.84 -4.41
CA ASN A 37 -17.12 -7.50 -4.58
C ASN A 37 -17.35 -6.46 -5.70
N ASP A 38 -16.30 -5.93 -6.32
CA ASP A 38 -16.45 -5.00 -7.42
C ASP A 38 -17.11 -5.68 -8.64
N PRO A 39 -18.03 -5.02 -9.37
CA PRO A 39 -18.65 -5.59 -10.57
C PRO A 39 -17.64 -6.05 -11.65
N LEU A 40 -16.48 -5.42 -11.76
CA LEU A 40 -15.40 -5.78 -12.68
C LEU A 40 -14.49 -6.88 -12.14
N ALA A 41 -14.61 -7.25 -10.86
CA ALA A 41 -13.73 -8.24 -10.24
C ALA A 41 -13.77 -9.58 -10.99
N LYS A 42 -14.90 -9.97 -11.59
CA LYS A 42 -14.97 -11.22 -12.39
C LYS A 42 -14.17 -11.15 -13.70
N ASP A 43 -14.04 -9.95 -14.27
CA ASP A 43 -13.47 -9.72 -15.60
C ASP A 43 -11.97 -9.39 -15.51
N LEU A 44 -11.50 -8.82 -14.40
CA LEU A 44 -10.08 -8.53 -14.15
C LEU A 44 -9.40 -9.68 -13.43
N ASN A 45 -8.53 -10.46 -14.09
CA ASN A 45 -7.87 -11.64 -13.49
C ASN A 45 -6.34 -11.58 -13.53
N ASP A 46 -5.76 -10.77 -14.42
CA ASP A 46 -4.33 -10.48 -14.49
C ASP A 46 -4.10 -9.02 -14.96
N VAL A 47 -2.84 -8.58 -15.00
CA VAL A 47 -2.45 -7.21 -15.30
C VAL A 47 -2.91 -6.74 -16.68
N GLN A 48 -3.00 -7.63 -17.67
CA GLN A 48 -3.43 -7.25 -19.02
C GLN A 48 -4.93 -6.92 -19.10
N ASP A 49 -5.74 -7.48 -18.19
CA ASP A 49 -7.19 -7.19 -18.16
C ASP A 49 -7.45 -5.74 -17.71
N ILE A 50 -6.54 -5.16 -16.92
CA ILE A 50 -6.63 -3.76 -16.48
C ILE A 50 -6.67 -2.86 -17.71
N GLU A 51 -5.72 -2.97 -18.64
CA GLU A 51 -5.67 -2.13 -19.83
C GLU A 51 -6.85 -2.40 -20.78
N LYS A 52 -7.33 -3.65 -20.85
CA LYS A 52 -8.49 -4.01 -21.68
C LYS A 52 -9.79 -3.35 -21.21
N HIS A 53 -10.01 -3.30 -19.90
CA HIS A 53 -11.26 -2.78 -19.31
C HIS A 53 -11.15 -1.32 -18.84
N MET A 54 -9.93 -0.84 -18.58
CA MET A 54 -9.62 0.51 -18.12
C MET A 54 -8.39 1.06 -18.87
N PRO A 55 -8.53 1.38 -20.17
CA PRO A 55 -7.40 1.83 -20.99
C PRO A 55 -6.72 3.08 -20.39
N GLY A 56 -5.39 3.07 -20.34
CA GLY A 56 -4.56 4.14 -19.77
C GLY A 56 -4.41 4.11 -18.24
N MET A 57 -5.07 3.19 -17.52
CA MET A 57 -5.01 3.15 -16.06
C MET A 57 -3.60 2.80 -15.54
N ILE A 58 -2.89 1.88 -16.21
CA ILE A 58 -1.52 1.52 -15.84
C ILE A 58 -0.57 2.69 -16.11
N GLU A 59 -0.73 3.37 -17.24
CA GLU A 59 0.08 4.55 -17.60
C GLU A 59 -0.14 5.70 -16.60
N ALA A 60 -1.39 6.01 -16.27
CA ALA A 60 -1.71 7.02 -15.26
C ALA A 60 -1.15 6.67 -13.88
N THR A 61 -1.18 5.40 -13.49
CA THR A 61 -0.61 4.91 -12.22
C THR A 61 0.92 5.07 -12.20
N PHE A 62 1.59 4.68 -13.30
CA PHE A 62 3.02 4.88 -13.48
C PHE A 62 3.40 6.35 -13.38
N GLU A 63 2.70 7.21 -14.11
CA GLU A 63 2.98 8.64 -14.13
C GLU A 63 2.78 9.28 -12.75
N TRP A 64 1.68 8.94 -12.07
CA TRP A 64 1.40 9.46 -10.72
C TRP A 64 2.56 9.16 -9.77
N PHE A 65 2.99 7.90 -9.67
CA PHE A 65 4.11 7.52 -8.82
C PHE A 65 5.45 8.10 -9.28
N ARG A 66 5.62 8.38 -10.58
CA ARG A 66 6.82 9.03 -11.10
C ARG A 66 6.92 10.49 -10.67
N ILE A 67 5.82 11.23 -10.65
CA ILE A 67 5.85 12.70 -10.52
C ILE A 67 5.38 13.24 -9.17
N TYR A 68 4.76 12.45 -8.29
CA TYR A 68 4.09 12.98 -7.09
C TYR A 68 5.00 13.75 -6.12
N LYS A 69 6.31 13.50 -6.12
CA LYS A 69 7.28 14.21 -5.27
C LYS A 69 7.86 15.47 -5.92
N ILE A 70 7.61 15.72 -7.20
CA ILE A 70 8.15 16.88 -7.93
C ILE A 70 7.64 18.21 -7.36
N PRO A 71 6.36 18.36 -6.99
CA PRO A 71 5.88 19.56 -6.31
C PRO A 71 6.62 19.88 -5.01
N ASP A 72 7.17 18.88 -4.32
CA ASP A 72 7.97 19.02 -3.11
C ASP A 72 9.45 19.33 -3.39
N GLY A 73 9.82 19.57 -4.65
CA GLY A 73 11.19 19.88 -5.08
C GLY A 73 12.10 18.65 -5.20
N LYS A 74 11.57 17.43 -5.08
CA LYS A 74 12.32 16.18 -5.28
C LYS A 74 12.36 15.78 -6.76
N PRO A 75 13.37 15.01 -7.21
CA PRO A 75 13.37 14.46 -8.56
C PRO A 75 12.22 13.46 -8.75
N GLY A 76 11.87 13.20 -10.02
CA GLY A 76 10.92 12.14 -10.35
C GLY A 76 11.45 10.76 -9.94
N ASN A 77 10.55 9.91 -9.45
CA ASN A 77 10.92 8.56 -9.01
C ASN A 77 11.28 7.67 -10.19
N ARG A 78 12.06 6.62 -9.91
CA ARG A 78 12.46 5.61 -10.89
C ARG A 78 11.71 4.31 -10.65
N PHE A 79 11.71 3.44 -11.65
CA PHE A 79 11.13 2.12 -11.55
C PHE A 79 12.12 1.06 -12.02
N ALA A 80 12.07 -0.12 -11.41
CA ALA A 80 12.68 -1.30 -12.02
C ALA A 80 11.84 -1.77 -13.22
N PHE A 81 12.38 -2.71 -13.99
CA PHE A 81 11.71 -3.28 -15.18
C PHE A 81 11.21 -2.24 -16.18
N ASN A 82 11.89 -1.09 -16.30
CA ASN A 82 11.49 0.03 -17.13
C ASN A 82 10.06 0.55 -16.86
N GLY A 83 9.55 0.39 -15.63
CA GLY A 83 8.20 0.82 -15.28
C GLY A 83 7.09 -0.18 -15.62
N GLU A 84 7.44 -1.34 -16.20
CA GLU A 84 6.46 -2.38 -16.56
C GLU A 84 5.81 -2.99 -15.31
N ALA A 85 4.48 -3.03 -15.30
CA ALA A 85 3.73 -3.78 -14.30
C ALA A 85 3.89 -5.29 -14.54
N LYS A 86 4.29 -6.03 -13.50
CA LYS A 86 4.39 -7.49 -13.54
C LYS A 86 3.03 -8.13 -13.25
N ASN A 87 2.86 -9.33 -13.81
CA ASN A 87 1.63 -10.11 -13.73
C ASN A 87 1.30 -10.55 -12.29
N ARG A 88 0.09 -11.08 -12.13
CA ARG A 88 -0.43 -11.60 -10.87
C ARG A 88 0.50 -12.64 -10.22
N GLU A 89 1.01 -13.60 -11.00
CA GLU A 89 1.87 -14.66 -10.48
C GLU A 89 3.16 -14.09 -9.85
N PHE A 90 3.79 -13.12 -10.50
CA PHE A 90 4.95 -12.43 -9.93
C PHE A 90 4.58 -11.70 -8.64
N ALA A 91 3.45 -10.99 -8.63
CA ALA A 91 2.96 -10.27 -7.46
C ALA A 91 2.71 -11.22 -6.27
N GLU A 92 2.07 -12.36 -6.49
CA GLU A 92 1.80 -13.37 -5.46
C GLU A 92 3.10 -13.95 -4.87
N ARG A 93 4.16 -14.12 -5.67
CA ARG A 93 5.49 -14.52 -5.16
C ARG A 93 6.11 -13.48 -4.24
N ILE A 94 6.05 -12.20 -4.61
CA ILE A 94 6.55 -11.10 -3.76
C ILE A 94 5.75 -10.99 -2.46
N ILE A 95 4.42 -11.18 -2.52
CA ILE A 95 3.57 -11.25 -1.31
C ILE A 95 4.01 -12.41 -0.41
N ALA A 96 4.23 -13.60 -0.97
CA ALA A 96 4.67 -14.75 -0.19
C ALA A 96 6.05 -14.51 0.48
N GLU A 97 6.99 -13.92 -0.25
CA GLU A 97 8.32 -13.57 0.25
C GLU A 97 8.25 -12.55 1.41
N THR A 98 7.55 -11.43 1.20
CA THR A 98 7.39 -10.38 2.22
C THR A 98 6.60 -10.86 3.44
N HIS A 99 5.64 -11.77 3.25
CA HIS A 99 4.95 -12.43 4.35
C HIS A 99 5.88 -13.33 5.18
N ASN A 100 6.85 -14.01 4.55
CA ASN A 100 7.87 -14.78 5.27
C ASN A 100 8.83 -13.86 6.05
N HIS A 101 9.19 -12.70 5.50
CA HIS A 101 9.95 -11.68 6.25
C HIS A 101 9.16 -11.17 7.46
N TRP A 102 7.86 -10.90 7.31
CA TRP A 102 6.99 -10.54 8.42
C TRP A 102 6.92 -11.66 9.48
N LYS A 103 6.76 -12.92 9.07
CA LYS A 103 6.79 -14.06 10.03
C LYS A 103 8.08 -14.09 10.82
N ALA A 104 9.23 -13.90 10.15
CA ALA A 104 10.53 -13.87 10.81
C ALA A 104 10.63 -12.67 11.79
N LEU A 105 10.19 -11.49 11.38
CA LEU A 105 10.13 -10.29 12.23
C LEU A 105 9.31 -10.55 13.50
N MET A 106 8.12 -11.15 13.35
CA MET A 106 7.23 -11.49 14.46
C MET A 106 7.74 -12.64 15.34
N GLN A 107 8.90 -13.21 15.09
CA GLN A 107 9.51 -14.24 15.95
C GLN A 107 10.81 -13.76 16.59
N ARG A 108 11.22 -12.52 16.31
CA ARG A 108 12.40 -11.92 16.89
C ARG A 108 12.18 -11.66 18.38
N THR A 109 13.24 -11.87 19.15
CA THR A 109 13.32 -11.54 20.58
C THR A 109 14.26 -10.38 20.86
N ASP A 110 15.03 -9.95 19.85
CA ASP A 110 15.98 -8.86 19.93
C ASP A 110 15.33 -7.51 19.63
N THR A 111 16.04 -6.43 19.96
CA THR A 111 15.53 -5.08 19.77
C THR A 111 15.40 -4.74 18.29
N SER A 112 14.16 -4.46 17.87
CA SER A 112 13.82 -3.98 16.52
C SER A 112 13.31 -2.55 16.61
N PRO A 113 13.58 -1.69 15.62
CA PRO A 113 12.92 -0.39 15.51
C PRO A 113 11.40 -0.51 15.25
N ILE A 114 10.92 -1.68 14.81
CA ILE A 114 9.50 -1.95 14.57
C ILE A 114 8.88 -2.60 15.80
N ASN A 115 7.84 -1.97 16.34
CA ASN A 115 7.01 -2.55 17.40
C ASN A 115 6.26 -3.78 16.86
N SER A 116 6.56 -4.95 17.43
CA SER A 116 6.00 -6.24 17.03
C SER A 116 5.00 -6.80 18.04
N SER A 117 4.49 -5.96 18.96
CA SER A 117 3.44 -6.34 19.91
C SER A 117 2.15 -6.71 19.19
N THR A 118 1.48 -7.73 19.70
CA THR A 118 0.28 -8.32 19.09
C THR A 118 -0.61 -8.93 20.15
N THR A 119 -1.92 -8.96 19.92
CA THR A 119 -2.91 -9.56 20.83
C THR A 119 -3.41 -10.93 20.37
N THR A 120 -3.02 -11.38 19.17
CA THR A 120 -3.64 -12.55 18.51
C THR A 120 -2.64 -13.61 18.04
N LEU A 121 -1.36 -13.27 17.91
CA LEU A 121 -0.35 -14.22 17.41
C LEU A 121 0.27 -15.01 18.57
N GLU A 122 -0.33 -16.16 18.89
CA GLU A 122 0.19 -17.05 19.92
C GLU A 122 1.65 -17.46 19.65
N GLY A 123 2.45 -17.53 20.72
CA GLY A 123 3.88 -17.87 20.65
C GLY A 123 4.79 -16.71 20.19
N ASN A 124 4.24 -15.55 19.82
CA ASN A 124 5.04 -14.35 19.57
C ASN A 124 5.71 -13.86 20.88
N PRO A 125 7.01 -13.52 20.88
CA PRO A 125 7.72 -13.03 22.07
C PRO A 125 7.19 -11.73 22.68
N HIS A 126 6.41 -10.98 21.91
CA HIS A 126 5.82 -9.68 22.28
C HIS A 126 4.28 -9.77 22.35
N LEU A 127 3.72 -10.98 22.54
CA LEU A 127 2.29 -11.16 22.74
C LEU A 127 1.85 -10.39 23.99
N MET A 128 0.82 -9.55 23.83
CA MET A 128 0.24 -8.76 24.91
C MET A 128 -1.23 -9.14 25.11
N SER A 129 -1.72 -8.96 26.33
CA SER A 129 -3.13 -9.15 26.65
C SER A 129 -4.00 -8.06 26.03
N GLN A 130 -5.31 -8.34 25.91
CA GLN A 130 -6.27 -7.32 25.47
C GLN A 130 -6.32 -6.13 26.42
N GLN A 131 -6.17 -6.35 27.73
CA GLN A 131 -6.18 -5.29 28.75
C GLN A 131 -4.98 -4.34 28.59
N GLU A 132 -3.79 -4.88 28.31
CA GLU A 132 -2.60 -4.05 28.04
C GLU A 132 -2.79 -3.23 26.75
N ALA A 133 -3.36 -3.83 25.70
CA ALA A 133 -3.63 -3.12 24.45
C ALA A 133 -4.69 -2.01 24.63
N GLU A 134 -5.74 -2.28 25.40
CA GLU A 134 -6.76 -1.28 25.77
C GLU A 134 -6.15 -0.12 26.56
N SER A 135 -5.23 -0.40 27.49
CA SER A 135 -4.51 0.63 28.24
C SER A 135 -3.72 1.56 27.32
N VAL A 136 -3.06 1.02 26.28
CA VAL A 136 -2.36 1.83 25.27
C VAL A 136 -3.34 2.75 24.53
N VAL A 137 -4.47 2.23 24.06
CA VAL A 137 -5.47 3.02 23.32
C VAL A 137 -6.11 4.09 24.20
N THR A 138 -6.48 3.73 25.43
CA THR A 138 -7.15 4.65 26.38
C THR A 138 -6.21 5.72 26.92
N SER A 139 -4.89 5.50 26.87
CA SER A 139 -3.89 6.53 27.19
C SER A 139 -3.77 7.61 26.11
N ALA A 140 -4.25 7.35 24.89
CA ALA A 140 -4.21 8.31 23.80
C ALA A 140 -5.28 9.42 24.00
N PRO A 141 -5.07 10.62 23.41
CA PRO A 141 -6.07 11.67 23.44
C PRO A 141 -7.43 11.20 22.88
N VAL A 142 -8.51 11.64 23.54
CA VAL A 142 -9.88 11.38 23.08
C VAL A 142 -10.06 11.92 21.66
N PRO A 143 -10.75 11.20 20.75
CA PRO A 143 -11.00 11.68 19.40
C PRO A 143 -11.59 13.09 19.39
N GLY A 144 -10.90 14.00 18.70
CA GLY A 144 -11.30 15.39 18.52
C GLY A 144 -11.64 15.70 17.06
N PRO A 145 -12.16 16.91 16.79
CA PRO A 145 -12.32 17.38 15.42
C PRO A 145 -10.97 17.41 14.71
N GLY A 146 -10.97 17.11 13.41
CA GLY A 146 -9.76 17.22 12.58
C GLY A 146 -9.23 18.65 12.53
N ALA A 147 -7.93 18.80 12.26
CA ALA A 147 -7.23 20.10 12.26
C ALA A 147 -7.66 21.09 11.14
N GLY A 148 -8.77 20.81 10.44
CA GLY A 148 -9.16 21.53 9.22
C GLY A 148 -8.38 21.03 7.99
N GLN A 149 -8.77 21.54 6.83
CA GLN A 149 -8.14 21.22 5.54
C GLN A 149 -7.16 22.34 5.19
N ASP A 150 -5.92 21.99 4.84
CA ASP A 150 -4.94 22.94 4.31
C ASP A 150 -5.39 23.43 2.92
N ALA A 151 -5.33 24.74 2.69
CA ALA A 151 -5.67 25.35 1.39
C ALA A 151 -4.81 24.81 0.23
N ALA A 152 -3.62 24.27 0.53
CA ALA A 152 -2.77 23.60 -0.46
C ALA A 152 -3.41 22.34 -1.07
N ILE A 153 -4.41 21.72 -0.41
CA ILE A 153 -5.04 20.49 -0.89
C ILE A 153 -5.84 20.71 -2.18
N ASP A 154 -6.39 21.92 -2.38
CA ASP A 154 -7.15 22.25 -3.59
C ASP A 154 -6.26 22.83 -4.72
N LYS A 155 -4.94 22.91 -4.50
CA LYS A 155 -4.00 23.47 -5.46
C LYS A 155 -3.59 22.43 -6.50
N TRP A 156 -3.75 22.80 -7.77
CA TRP A 156 -3.27 22.00 -8.91
C TRP A 156 -1.80 22.28 -9.24
N TYR A 157 -1.05 21.21 -9.47
CA TYR A 157 0.32 21.27 -9.97
C TYR A 157 0.36 20.69 -11.38
N TYR A 158 0.79 21.50 -12.35
CA TYR A 158 1.01 21.07 -13.72
C TYR A 158 2.50 20.77 -13.89
N VAL A 159 2.85 19.49 -13.98
CA VAL A 159 4.24 19.03 -14.05
C VAL A 159 4.55 18.61 -15.48
N THR A 160 5.52 19.30 -16.10
CA THR A 160 6.06 18.90 -17.40
C THR A 160 7.39 18.21 -17.18
N VAL A 161 7.45 16.91 -17.44
CA VAL A 161 8.72 16.18 -17.37
C VAL A 161 9.37 16.20 -18.75
N LYS A 162 10.58 16.75 -18.82
CA LYS A 162 11.40 16.77 -20.04
C LYS A 162 11.92 15.38 -20.39
#